data_AF-A0A8X8VZP1-F1
#
_entry.id   AF-A0A8X8VZP1-F1
#
_cell.length_a   1.000
_cell.length_b   1.000
_cell.length_c   1.000
_cell.angle_alpha   90.00
_cell.angle_beta   90.00
_cell.angle_gamma   90.00
#
_symmetry.space_group_name_H-M   'P 1'
#
loop_
_entity.id
_entity.type
_entity.pdbx_description
1 polymer ?
#
loop_
_entity_poly.entity_id
_entity_poly.type
_entity_poly.pdbx_seq_one_letter_code
_entity_poly.pdbx_strand_id
1 'polypeptide(L)'
;MKAFWLPSATPEAPIKVHVPSTDTKCPEGNEKLRLKTLFPVVFTEDGNEEKRSTSLEKTYICPSYKVTLTNTLALVALSSRGHVFCKKCADKFVAVDMVCLACDKPCKERHLVNLAKGGTGFAGHGDHLEAKHFKHLGSGSGLGLVRPATKT
;
A
#
# COMPACT_ATOMS: atom_id res chain seq x y z
N MET A 1 21.35 -33.66 27.48
CA MET A 1 20.43 -34.04 26.39
C MET A 1 19.07 -33.43 26.70
N LYS A 2 18.46 -32.70 25.76
CA LYS A 2 17.17 -32.02 25.96
C LYS A 2 16.06 -32.98 25.52
N ALA A 3 15.43 -33.68 26.46
CA ALA A 3 14.39 -34.65 26.19
C ALA A 3 13.01 -34.01 26.41
N PHE A 4 12.33 -33.64 25.32
CA PHE A 4 11.01 -32.99 25.35
C PHE A 4 9.90 -33.87 25.97
N TRP A 5 10.09 -35.18 25.97
CA TRP A 5 9.14 -36.18 26.45
C TRP A 5 9.31 -36.54 27.93
N LEU A 6 10.35 -36.04 28.60
CA LEU A 6 10.59 -36.28 30.01
C LEU A 6 10.04 -35.08 30.81
N PRO A 7 8.95 -35.24 31.60
CA PRO A 7 8.28 -34.12 32.27
C PRO A 7 9.23 -33.27 33.12
N SER A 8 10.21 -33.89 33.76
CA SER A 8 11.21 -33.26 34.64
C SER A 8 12.33 -32.51 33.91
N ALA A 9 12.44 -32.67 32.58
CA ALA A 9 13.44 -32.00 31.74
C ALA A 9 12.79 -31.13 30.65
N THR A 10 11.49 -30.86 30.78
CA THR A 10 10.81 -29.90 29.93
C THR A 10 11.39 -28.50 30.22
N PRO A 11 11.88 -27.77 29.22
CA PRO A 11 12.27 -26.39 29.43
C PRO A 11 11.01 -25.62 29.83
N GLU A 12 10.90 -25.21 31.10
CA GLU A 12 9.89 -24.24 31.52
C GLU A 12 10.04 -23.01 30.65
N ALA A 13 9.13 -22.83 29.71
CA ALA A 13 9.12 -21.70 28.82
C ALA A 13 8.18 -20.66 29.44
N PRO A 14 8.68 -19.57 30.07
CA PRO A 14 7.83 -18.45 30.39
C PRO A 14 7.61 -17.68 29.08
N ILE A 15 6.90 -18.27 28.12
CA ILE A 15 6.45 -17.54 26.95
C ILE A 15 5.27 -16.72 27.45
N LYS A 16 5.55 -15.49 27.90
CA LYS A 16 4.53 -14.45 28.04
C LYS A 16 4.07 -14.12 26.63
N VAL A 17 3.18 -14.95 26.09
CA VAL A 17 2.55 -14.72 24.80
C VAL A 17 1.65 -13.52 24.99
N HIS A 18 2.06 -12.36 24.46
CA HIS A 18 1.20 -11.20 24.43
C HIS A 18 -0.05 -11.55 23.62
N VAL A 19 -1.21 -11.15 24.13
CA VAL A 19 -2.49 -11.34 23.44
C VAL A 19 -2.36 -10.85 21.99
N PRO A 20 -2.69 -11.67 20.99
CA PRO A 20 -2.63 -11.26 19.61
C PRO A 20 -3.53 -10.04 19.43
N SER A 21 -2.98 -9.00 18.81
CA SER A 21 -3.70 -7.76 18.53
C SER A 21 -4.94 -8.07 17.69
N THR A 22 -6.13 -7.78 18.23
CA THR A 22 -7.42 -7.92 17.52
C THR A 22 -7.64 -6.82 16.48
N ASP A 23 -6.81 -5.78 16.49
CA ASP A 23 -6.93 -4.67 15.54
C ASP A 23 -6.66 -5.14 14.10
N THR A 24 -7.56 -4.78 13.18
CA THR A 24 -7.36 -4.92 11.75
C THR A 24 -6.26 -3.96 11.29
N LYS A 25 -5.17 -4.50 10.74
CA LYS A 25 -4.02 -3.70 10.31
C LYS A 25 -3.85 -3.71 8.79
N CYS A 26 -3.27 -2.63 8.25
CA CYS A 26 -2.86 -2.58 6.86
C CYS A 26 -1.69 -3.55 6.63
N PRO A 27 -1.72 -4.42 5.60
CA PRO A 27 -0.66 -5.38 5.31
C PRO A 27 0.68 -4.70 4.96
N GLU A 28 0.62 -3.55 4.27
CA GLU A 28 1.80 -2.78 3.87
C GLU A 28 2.35 -1.87 4.98
N GLY A 29 1.47 -1.15 5.69
CA GLY A 29 1.88 -0.10 6.64
C GLY A 29 1.86 -0.50 8.12
N ASN A 30 1.31 -1.67 8.47
CA ASN A 30 1.07 -2.10 9.87
C ASN A 30 0.24 -1.10 10.71
N GLU A 31 -0.44 -0.16 10.04
CA GLU A 31 -1.31 0.85 10.64
C GLU A 31 -2.67 0.26 11.02
N LYS A 32 -3.29 0.80 12.07
CA LYS A 32 -4.62 0.35 12.52
C LYS A 32 -5.69 0.91 11.59
N LEU A 33 -6.39 0.03 10.88
CA LEU A 33 -7.50 0.39 10.00
C LEU A 33 -8.81 0.41 10.79
N ARG A 34 -9.60 1.48 10.62
CA ARG A 34 -10.96 1.58 11.14
C ARG A 34 -11.91 1.85 9.98
N LEU A 35 -13.11 1.26 10.00
CA LEU A 35 -14.09 1.48 8.91
C LEU A 35 -14.43 2.97 8.72
N LYS A 36 -14.41 3.77 9.79
CA LYS A 36 -14.66 5.23 9.73
C LYS A 36 -13.56 6.02 9.01
N THR A 37 -12.36 5.47 8.86
CA THR A 37 -11.23 6.13 8.18
C THR A 37 -11.13 5.70 6.71
N LEU A 38 -11.86 4.67 6.30
CA LEU A 38 -11.90 4.22 4.91
C LEU A 38 -12.97 5.00 4.16
N PHE A 39 -12.66 5.34 2.91
CA PHE A 39 -13.61 5.95 1.99
C PHE A 39 -13.62 5.13 0.70
N PRO A 40 -14.77 5.03 0.00
CA PRO A 40 -14.83 4.32 -1.27
C PRO A 40 -13.98 5.05 -2.29
N VAL A 41 -13.29 4.31 -3.16
CA VAL A 41 -12.54 4.85 -4.30
C VAL A 41 -13.28 4.46 -5.57
N VAL A 42 -13.63 5.45 -6.39
CA VAL A 42 -14.42 5.28 -7.62
C VAL A 42 -13.59 5.76 -8.79
N PHE A 43 -13.22 4.81 -9.64
CA PHE A 43 -12.56 5.09 -10.91
C PHE A 43 -13.60 5.36 -12.00
N THR A 44 -13.33 6.33 -12.86
CA THR A 44 -14.18 6.61 -14.02
C THR A 44 -13.79 5.67 -15.16
N GLU A 45 -14.73 4.89 -15.65
CA GLU A 45 -14.54 3.98 -16.79
C GLU A 45 -14.64 4.76 -18.11
N ASP A 46 -13.85 4.36 -19.11
CA ASP A 46 -13.96 4.87 -20.48
C ASP A 46 -15.18 4.23 -21.16
N GLY A 47 -16.16 5.04 -21.55
CA GLY A 47 -17.45 4.59 -22.12
C GLY A 47 -17.36 4.05 -23.55
N ASN A 48 -16.19 3.59 -24.00
CA ASN A 48 -16.04 2.96 -25.32
C ASN A 48 -16.54 1.50 -25.25
N GLU A 49 -17.86 1.36 -25.24
CA GLU A 49 -18.61 0.11 -25.06
C GLU A 49 -18.46 -0.90 -26.21
N GLU A 50 -17.77 -0.57 -27.31
CA GLU A 50 -17.90 -1.38 -28.52
C GLU A 50 -17.04 -2.67 -28.61
N LYS A 51 -15.98 -2.88 -27.80
CA LYS A 51 -15.11 -4.06 -28.04
C LYS A 51 -14.34 -4.59 -26.83
N ARG A 52 -14.96 -4.96 -25.70
CA ARG A 52 -14.19 -5.64 -24.63
C ARG A 52 -14.98 -6.77 -23.98
N SER A 53 -14.87 -7.95 -24.57
CA SER A 53 -15.53 -9.20 -24.18
C SER A 53 -14.92 -9.88 -22.94
N THR A 54 -13.95 -9.24 -22.26
CA THR A 54 -13.34 -9.78 -21.03
C THR A 54 -13.24 -8.71 -19.95
N SER A 55 -13.56 -9.09 -18.70
CA SER A 55 -13.51 -8.20 -17.52
C SER A 55 -12.13 -7.59 -17.22
N LEU A 56 -11.10 -8.00 -17.96
CA LEU A 56 -9.69 -7.61 -17.77
C LEU A 56 -9.27 -6.38 -18.56
N GLU A 57 -10.08 -5.89 -19.50
CA GLU A 57 -9.72 -4.74 -20.33
C GLU A 57 -10.51 -3.48 -19.97
N LYS A 58 -10.95 -3.30 -18.72
CA LYS A 58 -11.57 -2.03 -18.33
C LYS A 58 -10.52 -0.92 -18.32
N THR A 59 -10.70 0.09 -19.18
CA THR A 59 -9.82 1.27 -19.21
C THR A 59 -10.39 2.30 -18.27
N TYR A 60 -9.61 2.70 -17.26
CA TYR A 60 -9.98 3.80 -16.39
C TYR A 60 -9.36 5.10 -16.89
N ILE A 61 -10.11 6.19 -16.82
CA ILE A 61 -9.71 7.50 -17.31
C ILE A 61 -9.78 8.57 -16.23
N CYS A 62 -8.94 9.59 -16.35
CA CYS A 62 -9.07 10.79 -15.54
C CYS A 62 -10.25 11.64 -16.05
N PRO A 63 -11.18 12.09 -15.19
CA PRO A 63 -12.33 12.90 -15.61
C PRO A 63 -11.96 14.24 -16.28
N SER A 64 -10.78 14.79 -15.96
CA SER A 64 -10.36 16.11 -16.45
C SER A 64 -9.73 16.05 -17.85
N TYR A 65 -8.66 15.28 -18.02
CA TYR A 65 -7.91 15.21 -19.29
C TYR A 65 -8.30 14.00 -20.17
N LYS A 66 -9.23 13.14 -19.71
CA LYS A 66 -9.58 11.86 -20.35
C LYS A 66 -8.37 10.97 -20.66
N VAL A 67 -7.29 11.15 -19.90
CA VAL A 67 -6.08 10.33 -20.01
C VAL A 67 -6.31 9.00 -19.30
N THR A 68 -5.92 7.91 -19.93
CA THR A 68 -5.93 6.58 -19.34
C THR A 68 -5.03 6.52 -18.11
N LEU A 69 -5.58 6.05 -17.00
CA LEU A 69 -4.86 5.86 -15.74
C LEU A 69 -4.01 4.60 -15.84
N THR A 70 -2.69 4.75 -15.71
CA THR A 70 -1.71 3.67 -15.72
C THR A 70 -0.86 3.71 -14.46
N ASN A 71 -0.19 2.60 -14.10
CA ASN A 71 0.64 2.51 -12.89
C ASN A 71 1.83 3.50 -12.90
N THR A 72 2.24 3.99 -14.07
CA THR A 72 3.32 4.99 -14.17
C THR A 72 2.88 6.38 -13.69
N LEU A 73 1.58 6.69 -13.69
CA LEU A 73 1.06 8.00 -13.29
C LEU A 73 0.87 8.09 -11.77
N ALA A 74 1.19 9.25 -11.20
CA ALA A 74 0.81 9.57 -9.83
C ALA A 74 -0.67 9.95 -9.80
N LEU A 75 -1.44 9.34 -8.90
CA LEU A 75 -2.88 9.50 -8.78
C LEU A 75 -3.24 10.13 -7.44
N VAL A 76 -4.36 10.86 -7.43
CA VAL A 76 -4.90 11.51 -6.23
C VAL A 76 -6.37 11.15 -6.12
N ALA A 77 -6.78 10.62 -4.97
CA ALA A 77 -8.16 10.30 -4.67
C ALA A 77 -8.77 11.36 -3.75
N LEU A 78 -10.02 11.72 -4.00
CA LEU A 78 -10.79 12.61 -3.13
C LEU A 78 -11.49 11.83 -2.02
N SER A 79 -11.15 12.10 -0.77
CA SER A 79 -11.73 11.43 0.41
C SER A 79 -13.26 11.61 0.56
N SER A 80 -13.84 12.66 -0.02
CA SER A 80 -15.28 12.97 0.11
C SER A 80 -16.18 12.00 -0.67
N ARG A 81 -15.79 11.60 -1.88
CA ARG A 81 -16.60 10.79 -2.82
C ARG A 81 -15.84 9.66 -3.50
N GLY A 82 -14.52 9.67 -3.44
CA GLY A 82 -13.68 8.63 -4.01
C GLY A 82 -13.17 8.87 -5.42
N HIS A 83 -13.51 9.99 -6.06
CA HIS A 83 -13.09 10.23 -7.44
C HIS A 83 -11.56 10.34 -7.55
N VAL A 84 -11.00 9.65 -8.54
CA VAL A 84 -9.55 9.59 -8.78
C VAL A 84 -9.16 10.49 -9.93
N PHE A 85 -8.13 11.29 -9.72
CA PHE A 85 -7.56 12.21 -10.69
C PHE A 85 -6.08 11.96 -10.89
N CYS A 86 -5.57 12.41 -12.04
CA CYS A 86 -4.14 12.51 -12.26
C CYS A 86 -3.55 13.58 -11.34
N LYS A 87 -2.33 13.39 -10.80
CA LYS A 87 -1.69 14.39 -9.91
C LYS A 87 -1.64 15.79 -10.52
N LYS A 88 -1.27 15.88 -11.80
CA LYS A 88 -1.26 17.16 -12.55
C LYS A 88 -2.63 17.85 -12.57
N CYS A 89 -3.71 17.07 -12.67
CA CYS A 89 -5.09 17.54 -12.73
C CYS A 89 -5.56 17.98 -11.34
N ALA A 90 -5.21 17.21 -10.32
CA ALA A 90 -5.54 17.50 -8.94
C ALA A 90 -4.88 18.80 -8.46
N ASP A 91 -3.59 18.97 -8.73
CA ASP A 91 -2.82 20.13 -8.29
C ASP A 91 -3.22 21.42 -9.03
N LYS A 92 -3.56 21.32 -10.33
CA LYS A 92 -3.90 22.50 -11.15
C LYS A 92 -5.33 22.96 -11.02
N PHE A 93 -6.28 22.03 -10.91
CA PHE A 93 -7.70 22.36 -10.95
C PHE A 93 -8.35 22.12 -9.59
N VAL A 94 -8.24 20.91 -9.04
CA VAL A 94 -8.99 20.56 -7.83
C VAL A 94 -8.49 21.32 -6.60
N ALA A 95 -7.18 21.59 -6.51
CA ALA A 95 -6.60 22.39 -5.43
C ALA A 95 -6.91 23.89 -5.57
N VAL A 96 -7.02 24.41 -6.80
CA VAL A 96 -7.27 25.84 -7.05
C VAL A 96 -8.75 26.16 -6.98
N ASP A 97 -9.57 25.43 -7.74
CA ASP A 97 -11.01 25.66 -7.83
C ASP A 97 -11.77 25.14 -6.62
N MET A 98 -11.13 24.27 -5.81
CA MET A 98 -11.72 23.67 -4.61
C MET A 98 -13.06 22.97 -4.91
N VAL A 99 -13.18 22.41 -6.10
CA VAL A 99 -14.37 21.71 -6.61
C VAL A 99 -13.94 20.43 -7.32
N CYS A 100 -14.74 19.38 -7.17
CA CYS A 100 -14.51 18.13 -7.87
C CYS A 100 -15.01 18.22 -9.32
N LEU A 101 -14.10 18.11 -10.30
CA LEU A 101 -14.43 18.16 -11.73
C LEU A 101 -15.31 17.00 -12.26
N ALA A 102 -15.60 15.99 -11.44
CA ALA A 102 -16.44 14.86 -11.82
C ALA A 102 -17.89 14.97 -11.32
N CYS A 103 -18.13 15.76 -10.26
CA CYS A 103 -19.44 15.83 -9.62
C CYS A 103 -19.83 17.24 -9.15
N ASP A 104 -19.03 18.25 -9.51
CA ASP A 104 -19.21 19.69 -9.23
C ASP A 104 -19.43 20.04 -7.77
N LYS A 105 -18.95 19.20 -6.86
CA LYS A 105 -19.10 19.41 -5.41
C LYS A 105 -17.87 20.10 -4.81
N PRO A 106 -18.08 20.98 -3.82
CA PRO A 106 -16.98 21.63 -3.13
C PRO A 106 -16.10 20.60 -2.42
N CYS A 107 -14.81 20.72 -2.64
CA CYS A 107 -13.76 19.93 -2.02
C CYS A 107 -12.81 20.85 -1.26
N LYS A 108 -12.05 20.28 -0.35
CA LYS A 108 -11.01 21.01 0.38
C LYS A 108 -9.69 20.32 0.13
N GLU A 109 -8.60 21.07 0.19
CA GLU A 109 -7.25 20.52 -0.01
C GLU A 109 -6.95 19.32 0.88
N ARG A 110 -7.40 19.34 2.14
CA ARG A 110 -7.27 18.20 3.09
C ARG A 110 -7.91 16.89 2.63
N HIS A 111 -8.79 16.93 1.65
CA HIS A 111 -9.44 15.73 1.09
C HIS A 111 -8.68 15.16 -0.10
N LEU A 112 -7.59 15.79 -0.55
CA LEU A 112 -6.69 15.27 -1.57
C LEU A 112 -5.75 14.24 -0.93
N VAL A 113 -5.95 12.97 -1.27
CA VAL A 113 -5.12 11.86 -0.79
C VAL A 113 -4.28 11.35 -1.96
N ASN A 114 -2.96 11.53 -1.87
CA ASN A 114 -2.04 10.99 -2.86
C ASN A 114 -2.03 9.45 -2.75
N LEU A 115 -2.33 8.77 -3.85
CA LEU A 115 -2.26 7.32 -3.91
C LEU A 115 -0.82 6.88 -4.09
N ALA A 116 -0.38 5.96 -3.23
CA ALA A 116 0.91 5.31 -3.37
C ALA A 116 0.90 4.41 -4.62
N LYS A 117 2.02 4.41 -5.35
CA LYS A 117 2.23 3.44 -6.44
C LYS A 117 2.57 2.09 -5.82
N GLY A 118 1.87 1.05 -6.23
CA GLY A 118 2.16 -0.31 -5.78
C GLY A 118 3.49 -0.80 -6.37
N GLY A 119 4.36 -1.36 -5.53
CA GLY A 119 5.50 -2.16 -5.98
C GLY A 119 5.04 -3.53 -6.46
N THR A 120 5.83 -4.16 -7.34
CA THR A 120 5.70 -5.61 -7.54
C THR A 120 6.29 -6.27 -6.29
N GLY A 121 5.74 -7.40 -5.80
CA GLY A 121 6.08 -7.98 -4.49
C GLY A 121 7.56 -8.33 -4.20
N PHE A 122 8.46 -8.03 -5.13
CA PHE A 122 9.92 -8.19 -5.02
C PHE A 122 10.70 -6.87 -5.02
N ALA A 123 10.09 -5.76 -5.41
CA ALA A 123 10.73 -4.45 -5.52
C ALA A 123 9.83 -3.38 -4.90
N GLY A 124 10.37 -2.67 -3.90
CA GLY A 124 9.74 -1.44 -3.42
C GLY A 124 9.65 -0.41 -4.54
N HIS A 125 8.67 0.49 -4.45
CA HIS A 125 8.51 1.61 -5.38
C HIS A 125 8.49 2.93 -4.59
N GLY A 126 9.11 3.98 -5.13
CA GLY A 126 9.06 5.35 -4.57
C GLY A 126 10.42 5.90 -4.21
N ASP A 127 10.43 6.97 -3.41
CA ASP A 127 11.65 7.72 -3.08
C ASP A 127 12.42 7.13 -1.88
N HIS A 128 11.77 6.29 -1.08
CA HIS A 128 12.33 5.70 0.15
C HIS A 128 12.80 4.26 -0.05
N LEU A 129 13.58 3.99 -1.11
CA LEU A 129 14.09 2.64 -1.39
C LEU A 129 15.35 2.36 -0.57
N GLU A 130 15.25 1.38 0.33
CA GLU A 130 16.40 0.85 1.07
C GLU A 130 16.84 -0.50 0.50
N ALA A 131 18.07 -0.59 -0.02
CA ALA A 131 18.67 -1.85 -0.42
C ALA A 131 19.30 -2.53 0.80
N LYS A 132 18.61 -3.51 1.39
CA LYS A 132 19.17 -4.34 2.47
C LYS A 132 19.92 -5.52 1.88
N HIS A 133 21.25 -5.45 1.88
CA HIS A 133 22.09 -6.57 1.48
C HIS A 133 22.23 -7.57 2.64
N PHE A 134 21.58 -8.72 2.54
CA PHE A 134 21.80 -9.82 3.49
C PHE A 134 23.05 -10.60 3.06
N LYS A 135 24.22 -10.26 3.63
CA LYS A 135 25.42 -11.09 3.46
C LYS A 135 25.26 -12.31 4.36
N HIS A 136 24.97 -13.47 3.78
CA HIS A 136 25.23 -14.73 4.45
C HIS A 136 26.74 -14.82 4.70
N LEU A 137 27.18 -14.89 5.96
CA LEU A 137 28.58 -15.14 6.28
C LEU A 137 28.93 -16.59 5.94
N GLY A 138 29.29 -16.83 4.67
CA GLY A 138 29.87 -18.07 4.16
C GLY A 138 28.88 -19.23 4.07
N SER A 139 28.65 -19.73 2.85
CA SER A 139 28.06 -21.05 2.65
C SER A 139 29.05 -22.10 3.19
N GLY A 140 28.66 -22.86 4.22
CA GLY A 140 29.48 -23.91 4.83
C GLY A 140 30.11 -23.62 6.20
N SER A 141 29.89 -22.44 6.79
CA SER A 141 30.47 -22.04 8.09
C SER A 141 29.62 -22.41 9.32
N GLY A 142 28.39 -22.91 9.12
CA GLY A 142 27.42 -23.16 10.21
C GLY A 142 26.81 -21.89 10.83
N LEU A 143 27.17 -20.69 10.37
CA LEU A 143 26.76 -19.39 10.93
C LEU A 143 25.71 -18.66 10.07
N GLY A 144 24.87 -19.41 9.33
CA GLY A 144 24.00 -18.90 8.27
C GLY A 144 22.92 -17.88 8.66
N LEU A 145 22.68 -17.64 9.95
CA LEU A 145 21.65 -16.73 10.48
C LEU A 145 22.20 -15.66 11.43
N VAL A 146 23.52 -15.53 11.59
CA VAL A 146 24.08 -14.55 12.53
C VAL A 146 24.24 -13.20 11.83
N ARG A 147 23.58 -12.17 12.34
CA ARG A 147 23.83 -10.79 11.90
C ARG A 147 25.29 -10.44 12.23
N PRO A 148 26.08 -9.91 11.28
CA PRO A 148 27.40 -9.39 11.63
C PRO A 148 27.22 -8.29 12.68
N ALA A 149 28.00 -8.35 13.75
CA ALA A 149 27.98 -7.32 14.79
C ALA A 149 28.24 -5.95 14.14
N THR A 150 27.30 -5.02 14.32
CA THR A 150 27.47 -3.63 13.93
C THR A 150 28.66 -3.07 14.70
N LYS A 151 29.71 -2.63 13.98
CA LYS A 151 30.79 -1.86 14.59
C LYS A 151 30.21 -0.52 15.03
N THR A 152 30.38 -0.22 16.32
CA THR A 152 30.19 1.10 16.95
C THR A 152 30.98 2.18 16.24
#